data_AF-A0A519RJK0-F1
#
_entry.id   AF-A0A519RJK0-F1
#
_cell.length_a   1.000
_cell.length_b   1.000
_cell.length_c   1.000
_cell.angle_alpha   90.00
_cell.angle_beta   90.00
_cell.angle_gamma   90.00
#
_symmetry.space_group_name_H-M   'P 1'
#
loop_
_entity.id
_entity.type
_entity.pdbx_description
1 polymer ?
#
loop_
_entity_poly.entity_id
_entity_poly.type
_entity_poly.pdbx_seq_one_letter_code
_entity_poly.pdbx_strand_id
1 'polypeptide(L)'
;VLARAQEERFLREARATPLADGPFTLPPLPYAFNALEPHIDARTMEIHHDAHHKTYVSKLNEAVAGKPEEKLPLADLLATASKQPDAIRNNAGGHYNHSMFWTLLAQKGGGQPTGALATAITKDFGSFDKFKEEFTKAATTRFGSGWAWLSVDKAGKLFISSTPNQDNPLMDLPGIVRGAPVLGLDVWEHSYYLKYQNKRPEYIAAFWNVVNWPEADRRFTTAKKG
;
A
#
# COMPACT_ATOMS: atom_id res chain seq x y z
N VAL A 1 2.58 -23.21 15.62
CA VAL A 1 3.88 -22.57 15.91
C VAL A 1 4.74 -22.45 14.66
N LEU A 2 5.04 -23.55 13.93
CA LEU A 2 5.83 -23.53 12.69
C LEU A 2 5.22 -22.67 11.55
N ALA A 3 3.92 -22.85 11.27
CA ALA A 3 3.23 -22.15 10.18
C ALA A 3 3.18 -20.62 10.37
N ARG A 4 3.14 -20.14 11.62
CA ARG A 4 3.17 -18.72 11.97
C ARG A 4 4.59 -18.15 11.83
N ALA A 5 5.61 -18.89 12.27
CA ALA A 5 7.01 -18.49 12.09
C ALA A 5 7.39 -18.39 10.61
N GLN A 6 6.90 -19.30 9.76
CA GLN A 6 7.09 -19.24 8.32
C GLN A 6 6.39 -18.05 7.67
N GLU A 7 5.15 -17.73 8.10
CA GLU A 7 4.44 -16.54 7.65
C GLU A 7 5.17 -15.24 8.04
N GLU A 8 5.66 -15.13 9.28
CA GLU A 8 6.44 -13.95 9.69
C GLU A 8 7.74 -13.78 8.91
N ARG A 9 8.43 -14.90 8.59
CA ARG A 9 9.63 -14.87 7.75
C ARG A 9 9.32 -14.32 6.36
N PHE A 10 8.27 -14.84 5.73
CA PHE A 10 7.79 -14.37 4.42
C PHE A 10 7.43 -12.87 4.45
N LEU A 11 6.67 -12.45 5.46
CA LEU A 11 6.25 -11.04 5.58
C LEU A 11 7.40 -10.10 5.92
N ARG A 12 8.50 -10.58 6.53
CA ARG A 12 9.65 -9.75 6.87
C ARG A 12 10.31 -9.13 5.62
N GLU A 13 10.43 -9.89 4.54
CA GLU A 13 10.96 -9.36 3.28
C GLU A 13 9.99 -8.37 2.62
N ALA A 14 8.69 -8.64 2.69
CA ALA A 14 7.66 -7.72 2.21
C ALA A 14 7.59 -6.41 3.02
N ARG A 15 7.98 -6.45 4.29
CA ARG A 15 8.09 -5.30 5.18
C ARG A 15 9.39 -4.51 4.99
N ALA A 16 10.41 -5.11 4.36
CA ALA A 16 11.68 -4.44 4.11
C ALA A 16 11.46 -3.28 3.14
N THR A 17 11.30 -2.10 3.71
CA THR A 17 11.33 -0.84 2.97
C THR A 17 12.78 -0.37 2.99
N PRO A 18 13.35 0.18 1.91
CA PRO A 18 14.72 0.72 1.91
C PRO A 18 14.86 2.02 2.73
N LEU A 19 14.09 2.16 3.81
CA LEU A 19 14.06 3.33 4.69
C LEU A 19 14.94 3.06 5.90
N ALA A 20 15.74 4.05 6.27
CA ALA A 20 16.81 3.92 7.27
C ALA A 20 16.29 3.57 8.68
N ASP A 21 17.15 2.91 9.47
CA ASP A 21 16.93 2.53 10.88
C ASP A 21 17.11 3.72 11.86
N GLY A 22 16.69 4.92 11.47
CA GLY A 22 16.78 6.20 12.19
C GLY A 22 15.81 7.20 11.56
N PRO A 23 15.48 8.34 12.21
CA PRO A 23 14.15 8.96 12.19
C PRO A 23 13.48 8.85 10.82
N PHE A 24 12.28 8.25 10.79
CA PHE A 24 11.55 7.97 9.56
C PHE A 24 11.51 9.23 8.68
N THR A 25 11.79 9.07 7.39
CA THR A 25 11.88 10.18 6.43
C THR A 25 10.77 10.07 5.39
N LEU A 26 10.23 11.22 4.99
CA LEU A 26 9.33 11.31 3.83
C LEU A 26 10.13 10.97 2.56
N PRO A 27 9.87 9.85 1.87
CA PRO A 27 10.55 9.55 0.61
C PRO A 27 10.18 10.60 -0.44
N PRO A 28 11.12 11.04 -1.30
CA PRO A 28 10.78 11.94 -2.39
C PRO A 28 9.84 11.25 -3.39
N LEU A 29 8.94 12.01 -4.03
CA LEU A 29 8.17 11.49 -5.15
C LEU A 29 9.11 11.13 -6.32
N PRO A 30 8.88 10.01 -7.02
CA PRO A 30 9.69 9.63 -8.18
C PRO A 30 9.31 10.40 -9.45
N TYR A 31 8.37 11.34 -9.37
CA TYR A 31 7.87 12.18 -10.47
C TYR A 31 7.32 13.51 -9.94
N ALA A 32 7.11 14.48 -10.84
CA ALA A 32 6.51 15.77 -10.50
C ALA A 32 5.03 15.65 -10.07
N PHE A 33 4.52 16.59 -9.28
CA PHE A 33 3.13 16.56 -8.79
C PHE A 33 2.07 16.48 -9.91
N ASN A 34 2.32 17.10 -11.06
CA ASN A 34 1.40 17.09 -12.21
C ASN A 34 1.61 15.90 -13.17
N ALA A 35 2.53 14.98 -12.86
CA ALA A 35 2.89 13.89 -13.77
C ALA A 35 1.77 12.86 -13.98
N LEU A 36 0.76 12.85 -13.12
CA LEU A 36 -0.38 11.91 -13.17
C LEU A 36 -1.66 12.55 -13.72
N GLU A 37 -1.60 13.79 -14.21
CA GLU A 37 -2.72 14.40 -14.94
C GLU A 37 -2.97 13.62 -16.25
N PRO A 38 -4.24 13.46 -16.69
CA PRO A 38 -5.46 14.02 -16.12
C PRO A 38 -6.13 13.13 -15.06
N HIS A 39 -5.45 12.12 -14.50
CA HIS A 39 -6.06 11.10 -13.65
C HIS A 39 -6.00 11.42 -12.15
N ILE A 40 -4.91 12.05 -11.69
CA ILE A 40 -4.81 12.58 -10.33
C ILE A 40 -4.29 14.00 -10.47
N ASP A 41 -5.02 14.98 -9.91
CA ASP A 41 -4.65 16.38 -10.07
C ASP A 41 -3.40 16.76 -9.26
N ALA A 42 -2.65 17.72 -9.78
CA ALA A 42 -1.40 18.15 -9.15
C ALA A 42 -1.58 18.64 -7.70
N ARG A 43 -2.72 19.26 -7.40
CA ARG A 43 -3.02 19.79 -6.07
C ARG A 43 -3.26 18.67 -5.06
N THR A 44 -3.98 17.62 -5.46
CA THR A 44 -4.10 16.38 -4.68
C THR A 44 -2.72 15.78 -4.44
N MET A 45 -1.88 15.64 -5.46
CA MET A 45 -0.54 15.06 -5.31
C MET A 45 0.34 15.84 -4.33
N GLU A 46 0.33 17.17 -4.40
CA GLU A 46 1.03 18.06 -3.47
C GLU A 46 0.54 17.87 -2.03
N ILE A 47 -0.76 17.99 -1.78
CA ILE A 47 -1.33 17.89 -0.41
C ILE A 47 -1.19 16.47 0.15
N HIS A 48 -1.42 15.44 -0.66
CA HIS A 48 -1.38 14.04 -0.24
C HIS A 48 0.04 13.61 0.14
N HIS A 49 1.05 14.09 -0.59
CA HIS A 49 2.45 13.84 -0.26
C HIS A 49 3.01 14.78 0.82
N ASP A 50 2.99 16.09 0.60
CA ASP A 50 3.68 17.08 1.43
C ASP A 50 2.92 17.47 2.70
N ALA A 51 1.63 17.11 2.82
CA ALA A 51 0.85 17.29 4.04
C ALA A 51 0.48 15.94 4.69
N HIS A 52 -0.33 15.09 4.04
CA HIS A 52 -0.83 13.86 4.67
C HIS A 52 0.30 12.86 4.97
N HIS A 53 1.07 12.45 3.95
CA HIS A 53 2.18 11.52 4.16
C HIS A 53 3.25 12.11 5.09
N LYS A 54 3.63 13.38 4.88
CA LYS A 54 4.55 14.10 5.79
C LYS A 54 4.09 14.07 7.24
N THR A 55 2.79 14.27 7.49
CA THR A 55 2.22 14.24 8.85
C THR A 55 2.33 12.86 9.46
N TYR A 56 2.07 11.77 8.72
CA TYR A 56 2.27 10.41 9.23
C TYR A 56 3.73 10.19 9.64
N VAL A 57 4.69 10.64 8.82
CA VAL A 57 6.12 10.55 9.14
C VAL A 57 6.47 11.34 10.41
N SER A 58 6.07 12.62 10.48
CA SER A 58 6.34 13.46 11.65
C SER A 58 5.71 12.91 12.93
N LYS A 59 4.45 12.47 12.87
CA LYS A 59 3.73 11.92 14.02
C LYS A 59 4.22 10.53 14.42
N LEU A 60 4.75 9.73 13.50
CA LEU A 60 5.44 8.50 13.85
C LEU A 60 6.70 8.80 14.65
N ASN A 61 7.56 9.71 14.18
CA ASN A 61 8.77 10.13 14.88
C ASN A 61 8.47 10.68 16.28
N GLU A 62 7.46 11.55 16.42
CA GLU A 62 6.98 12.03 17.73
C GLU A 62 6.51 10.89 18.63
N ALA A 63 5.81 9.89 18.07
CA ALA A 63 5.23 8.80 18.84
C ALA A 63 6.29 7.80 19.35
N VAL A 64 7.41 7.63 18.65
CA VAL A 64 8.48 6.71 19.04
C VAL A 64 9.59 7.36 19.86
N ALA A 65 9.76 8.69 19.79
CA ALA A 65 10.86 9.41 20.42
C ALA A 65 11.05 9.07 21.92
N GLY A 66 12.27 8.67 22.29
CA GLY A 66 12.64 8.31 23.66
C GLY A 66 12.12 6.95 24.12
N LYS A 67 11.54 6.14 23.23
CA LYS A 67 10.97 4.82 23.53
C LYS A 67 11.74 3.71 22.82
N PRO A 68 11.61 2.44 23.25
CA PRO A 68 12.26 1.32 22.57
C PRO A 68 11.94 1.23 21.06
N GLU A 69 10.73 1.65 20.68
CA GLU A 69 10.24 1.66 19.29
C GLU A 69 11.05 2.58 18.36
N GLU A 70 11.76 3.60 18.89
CA GLU A 70 12.59 4.52 18.10
C GLU A 70 13.71 3.79 17.34
N LYS A 71 14.14 2.65 17.87
CA LYS A 71 15.22 1.83 17.31
C LYS A 71 14.69 0.70 16.43
N LEU A 72 13.37 0.55 16.31
CA LEU A 72 12.77 -0.51 15.52
C LEU A 72 12.60 -0.06 14.07
N PRO A 73 12.91 -0.93 13.10
CA PRO A 73 12.57 -0.64 11.72
C PRO A 73 11.03 -0.57 11.57
N LEU A 74 10.57 0.18 10.55
CA LEU A 74 9.14 0.29 10.24
C LEU A 74 8.48 -1.08 10.11
N ALA A 75 9.22 -2.04 9.54
CA ALA A 75 8.86 -3.43 9.40
C ALA A 75 8.39 -4.07 10.71
N ASP A 76 9.14 -3.87 11.79
CA ASP A 76 8.88 -4.51 13.08
C ASP A 76 7.73 -3.83 13.82
N LEU A 77 7.55 -2.52 13.63
CA LEU A 77 6.38 -1.79 14.12
C LEU A 77 5.09 -2.32 13.48
N LEU A 78 5.09 -2.56 12.17
CA LEU A 78 3.95 -3.16 11.46
C LEU A 78 3.73 -4.61 11.90
N ALA A 79 4.80 -5.40 12.04
CA ALA A 79 4.72 -6.80 12.44
C ALA A 79 4.09 -7.02 13.82
N THR A 80 4.18 -6.01 14.67
CA THR A 80 3.69 -6.04 16.06
C THR A 80 2.59 -5.00 16.31
N ALA A 81 1.93 -4.50 15.26
CA ALA A 81 0.94 -3.43 15.31
C ALA A 81 -0.16 -3.67 16.34
N SER A 82 -0.54 -4.93 16.63
CA SER A 82 -1.51 -5.28 17.67
C SER A 82 -1.08 -4.94 19.09
N LYS A 83 0.23 -4.75 19.31
CA LYS A 83 0.86 -4.40 20.59
C LYS A 83 1.28 -2.93 20.66
N GLN A 84 1.22 -2.23 19.52
CA GLN A 84 1.61 -0.84 19.43
C GLN A 84 0.46 0.08 19.88
N PRO A 85 0.75 1.21 20.54
CA PRO A 85 -0.24 2.27 20.72
C PRO A 85 -0.81 2.73 19.37
N ASP A 86 -2.06 3.17 19.36
CA ASP A 86 -2.73 3.63 18.13
C ASP A 86 -1.94 4.73 17.39
N ALA A 87 -1.28 5.62 18.12
CA ALA A 87 -0.41 6.64 17.52
C ALA A 87 0.74 6.03 16.71
N ILE A 88 1.34 4.92 17.15
CA ILE A 88 2.39 4.23 16.39
C ILE A 88 1.76 3.44 15.25
N ARG A 89 0.72 2.63 15.52
CA ARG A 89 0.03 1.82 14.49
C ARG A 89 -0.46 2.66 13.31
N ASN A 90 -1.21 3.73 13.58
CA ASN A 90 -1.82 4.55 12.54
C ASN A 90 -0.77 5.28 11.69
N ASN A 91 0.27 5.81 12.32
CA ASN A 91 1.31 6.56 11.61
C ASN A 91 2.34 5.65 10.92
N ALA A 92 2.66 4.49 11.50
CA ALA A 92 3.48 3.46 10.83
C ALA A 92 2.76 2.88 9.61
N GLY A 93 1.48 2.57 9.75
CA GLY A 93 0.62 2.19 8.63
C GLY A 93 0.58 3.27 7.56
N GLY A 94 0.30 4.53 7.95
CA GLY A 94 0.24 5.66 7.03
C GLY A 94 1.55 5.86 6.27
N HIS A 95 2.68 5.81 6.97
CA HIS A 95 3.99 5.94 6.34
C HIS A 95 4.27 4.81 5.35
N TYR A 96 4.04 3.55 5.73
CA TYR A 96 4.25 2.41 4.82
C TYR A 96 3.35 2.48 3.59
N ASN A 97 2.04 2.69 3.79
CA ASN A 97 1.05 2.66 2.73
C ASN A 97 1.37 3.70 1.65
N HIS A 98 1.68 4.93 2.05
CA HIS A 98 1.98 6.01 1.11
C HIS A 98 3.35 5.83 0.45
N SER A 99 4.38 5.43 1.21
CA SER A 99 5.70 5.12 0.64
C SER A 99 5.62 4.05 -0.45
N MET A 100 4.71 3.08 -0.29
CA MET A 100 4.39 2.10 -1.33
C MET A 100 3.61 2.72 -2.49
N PHE A 101 2.54 3.47 -2.19
CA PHE A 101 1.61 4.03 -3.18
C PHE A 101 2.32 4.89 -4.21
N TRP A 102 3.27 5.74 -3.82
CA TRP A 102 3.99 6.61 -4.75
C TRP A 102 4.78 5.85 -5.80
N THR A 103 5.34 4.68 -5.47
CA THR A 103 6.10 3.86 -6.42
C THR A 103 5.21 3.08 -7.37
N LEU A 104 3.97 2.81 -6.95
CA LEU A 104 2.95 2.09 -7.73
C LEU A 104 2.23 2.95 -8.78
N LEU A 105 2.58 4.23 -8.89
CA LEU A 105 2.03 5.15 -9.89
C LEU A 105 3.13 5.60 -10.85
N ALA A 106 2.79 5.90 -12.10
CA ALA A 106 3.72 6.41 -13.10
C ALA A 106 3.03 7.27 -14.16
N GLN A 107 3.74 8.28 -14.69
CA GLN A 107 3.27 9.12 -15.80
C GLN A 107 2.93 8.31 -17.07
N LYS A 108 3.68 7.23 -17.32
CA LYS A 108 3.43 6.28 -18.42
C LYS A 108 2.92 4.95 -17.85
N GLY A 109 2.03 5.02 -16.88
CA GLY A 109 1.38 3.86 -16.27
C GLY A 109 0.20 3.33 -17.09
N GLY A 110 -0.59 2.49 -16.45
CA GLY A 110 -1.79 1.90 -17.01
C GLY A 110 -1.52 0.73 -17.95
N GLY A 111 -2.53 0.37 -18.74
CA GLY A 111 -2.53 -0.88 -19.51
C GLY A 111 -2.69 -2.11 -18.60
N GLN A 112 -2.06 -3.22 -18.98
CA GLN A 112 -2.11 -4.49 -18.26
C GLN A 112 -0.70 -4.89 -17.79
N PRO A 113 -0.57 -5.65 -16.70
CA PRO A 113 0.72 -6.20 -16.30
C PRO A 113 1.23 -7.18 -17.35
N THR A 114 2.56 -7.33 -17.39
CA THR A 114 3.25 -8.37 -18.16
C THR A 114 4.03 -9.28 -17.21
N GLY A 115 4.62 -10.35 -17.72
CA GLY A 115 5.56 -11.18 -16.94
C GLY A 115 4.90 -12.06 -15.87
N ALA A 116 5.57 -12.19 -14.72
CA ALA A 116 5.21 -13.15 -13.69
C ALA A 116 3.89 -12.80 -12.99
N LEU A 117 3.66 -11.51 -12.73
CA LEU A 117 2.43 -11.01 -12.14
C LEU A 117 1.23 -11.23 -13.07
N ALA A 118 1.36 -10.96 -14.37
CA ALA A 118 0.29 -11.20 -15.34
C ALA A 118 -0.12 -12.69 -15.39
N THR A 119 0.87 -13.58 -15.33
CA THR A 119 0.65 -15.03 -15.28
C THR A 119 -0.07 -15.43 -13.99
N ALA A 120 0.36 -14.89 -12.85
CA ALA A 120 -0.27 -15.16 -11.56
C ALA A 120 -1.70 -14.61 -11.49
N ILE A 121 -1.96 -13.42 -12.04
CA ILE A 121 -3.30 -12.84 -12.13
C ILE A 121 -4.23 -13.74 -12.94
N THR A 122 -3.78 -14.19 -14.12
CA THR A 122 -4.56 -15.13 -14.95
C THR A 122 -4.80 -16.45 -14.21
N LYS A 123 -3.81 -16.96 -13.47
CA LYS A 123 -3.93 -18.20 -12.69
C LYS A 123 -4.96 -18.08 -11.56
N ASP A 124 -4.90 -17.00 -10.78
CA ASP A 124 -5.66 -16.87 -9.52
C ASP A 124 -7.05 -16.22 -9.70
N PHE A 125 -7.22 -15.36 -10.72
CA PHE A 125 -8.49 -14.66 -11.02
C PHE A 125 -9.10 -15.03 -12.37
N GLY A 126 -8.40 -15.81 -13.20
CA GLY A 126 -8.85 -16.25 -14.52
C GLY A 126 -8.55 -15.28 -15.66
N SER A 127 -8.61 -13.96 -15.42
CA SER A 127 -8.20 -12.93 -16.38
C SER A 127 -7.88 -11.61 -15.69
N PHE A 128 -7.20 -10.70 -16.39
CA PHE A 128 -6.98 -9.34 -15.90
C PHE A 128 -8.30 -8.59 -15.64
N ASP A 129 -9.30 -8.75 -16.52
CA ASP A 129 -10.58 -8.06 -16.37
C ASP A 129 -11.33 -8.51 -15.11
N LYS A 130 -11.33 -9.82 -14.81
CA LYS A 130 -11.92 -10.35 -13.58
C LYS A 130 -11.19 -9.85 -12.34
N PHE A 131 -9.86 -9.85 -12.37
CA PHE A 131 -9.05 -9.25 -11.31
C PHE A 131 -9.41 -7.76 -11.11
N LYS A 132 -9.48 -6.99 -12.20
CA LYS A 132 -9.79 -5.56 -12.17
C LYS A 132 -11.19 -5.31 -11.60
N GLU A 133 -12.17 -6.14 -11.94
CA GLU A 133 -13.53 -6.10 -11.40
C GLU A 133 -13.53 -6.36 -9.88
N GLU A 134 -12.90 -7.44 -9.44
CA GLU A 134 -12.82 -7.81 -8.02
C GLU A 134 -12.08 -6.74 -7.19
N PHE A 135 -10.99 -6.19 -7.72
CA PHE A 135 -10.22 -5.14 -7.04
C PHE A 135 -11.03 -3.84 -6.96
N THR A 136 -11.70 -3.47 -8.05
CA THR A 136 -12.58 -2.29 -8.10
C THR A 136 -13.73 -2.43 -7.12
N LYS A 137 -14.31 -3.63 -7.00
CA LYS A 137 -15.34 -3.93 -5.99
C LYS A 137 -14.80 -3.72 -4.58
N ALA A 138 -13.65 -4.31 -4.25
CA ALA A 138 -13.03 -4.15 -2.93
C ALA A 138 -12.73 -2.68 -2.56
N ALA A 139 -12.25 -1.90 -3.51
CA ALA A 139 -12.00 -0.46 -3.36
C ALA A 139 -13.30 0.34 -3.18
N THR A 140 -14.34 0.02 -3.94
CA THR A 140 -15.63 0.71 -3.88
C THR A 140 -16.36 0.40 -2.57
N THR A 141 -16.37 -0.86 -2.14
CA THR A 141 -17.14 -1.31 -0.96
C THR A 141 -16.44 -1.08 0.37
N ARG A 142 -15.21 -0.56 0.38
CA ARG A 142 -14.54 -0.13 1.61
C ARG A 142 -15.29 1.06 2.20
N PHE A 143 -16.15 0.81 3.18
CA PHE A 143 -16.87 1.87 3.86
C PHE A 143 -15.92 2.75 4.69
N GLY A 144 -16.12 4.08 4.61
CA GLY A 144 -15.24 5.06 5.23
C GLY A 144 -13.86 5.12 4.58
N SER A 145 -12.87 5.44 5.41
CA SER A 145 -11.46 5.53 5.04
C SER A 145 -10.78 4.16 4.98
N GLY A 146 -9.86 3.98 4.04
CA GLY A 146 -9.12 2.73 3.94
C GLY A 146 -8.35 2.56 2.64
N TRP A 147 -7.94 1.32 2.41
CA TRP A 147 -7.15 0.91 1.25
C TRP A 147 -7.69 -0.37 0.65
N ALA A 148 -7.56 -0.51 -0.67
CA ALA A 148 -7.72 -1.80 -1.36
C ALA A 148 -6.35 -2.36 -1.75
N TRP A 149 -6.19 -3.67 -1.66
CA TRP A 149 -4.90 -4.34 -1.82
C TRP A 149 -5.02 -5.53 -2.75
N LEU A 150 -4.03 -5.68 -3.63
CA LEU A 150 -3.63 -6.97 -4.18
C LEU A 150 -2.42 -7.40 -3.38
N SER A 151 -2.49 -8.58 -2.77
CA SER A 151 -1.39 -9.15 -1.99
C SER A 151 -1.09 -10.57 -2.44
N VAL A 152 0.12 -11.03 -2.14
CA VAL A 152 0.52 -12.42 -2.33
C VAL A 152 0.71 -13.08 -0.97
N ASP A 153 0.16 -14.28 -0.80
CA ASP A 153 0.36 -15.09 0.40
C ASP A 153 1.68 -15.88 0.32
N LYS A 154 2.04 -16.54 1.42
CA LYS A 154 3.27 -17.36 1.50
C LYS A 154 3.28 -18.56 0.53
N ALA A 155 2.14 -18.97 -0.01
CA ALA A 155 2.05 -20.02 -1.02
C ALA A 155 2.23 -19.46 -2.44
N GLY A 156 2.44 -18.15 -2.57
CA GLY A 156 2.56 -17.47 -3.86
C GLY A 156 1.22 -17.29 -4.56
N LYS A 157 0.10 -17.39 -3.84
CA LYS A 157 -1.25 -17.15 -4.36
C LYS A 157 -1.64 -15.69 -4.15
N LEU A 158 -2.14 -15.06 -5.21
CA LEU A 158 -2.69 -13.72 -5.13
C LEU A 158 -4.07 -13.71 -4.47
N PHE A 159 -4.34 -12.66 -3.71
CA PHE A 159 -5.66 -12.39 -3.16
C PHE A 159 -5.91 -10.89 -3.07
N ILE A 160 -7.19 -10.53 -3.11
CA ILE A 160 -7.66 -9.15 -2.96
C ILE A 160 -8.23 -8.98 -1.55
N SER A 161 -7.90 -7.88 -0.90
CA SER A 161 -8.46 -7.49 0.39
C SER A 161 -8.66 -5.97 0.45
N SER A 162 -9.30 -5.50 1.52
CA SER A 162 -9.30 -4.09 1.88
C SER A 162 -9.11 -3.94 3.38
N THR A 163 -8.53 -2.82 3.80
CA THR A 163 -8.26 -2.54 5.21
C THR A 163 -8.87 -1.19 5.61
N PRO A 164 -9.32 -1.03 6.86
CA PRO A 164 -9.79 0.26 7.36
C PRO A 164 -8.61 1.18 7.66
N ASN A 165 -8.85 2.48 7.54
CA ASN A 165 -7.92 3.53 7.95
C ASN A 165 -6.52 3.33 7.33
N GLN A 166 -5.47 3.27 8.16
CA GLN A 166 -4.08 3.06 7.70
C GLN A 166 -3.57 1.63 7.98
N ASP A 167 -4.45 0.71 8.38
CA ASP A 167 -4.06 -0.69 8.52
C ASP A 167 -3.67 -1.26 7.16
N ASN A 168 -2.82 -2.28 7.15
CA ASN A 168 -2.39 -2.93 5.91
C ASN A 168 -2.12 -4.43 6.11
N PRO A 169 -1.99 -5.21 5.00
CA PRO A 169 -1.81 -6.67 5.06
C PRO A 169 -0.54 -7.16 5.78
N LEU A 170 0.37 -6.28 6.21
CA LEU A 170 1.57 -6.66 6.96
C LEU A 170 1.33 -6.74 8.47
N MET A 171 0.22 -6.19 8.96
CA MET A 171 -0.08 -6.05 10.38
C MET A 171 -0.67 -7.32 11.00
N ASP A 172 -0.36 -7.57 12.27
CA ASP A 172 -0.85 -8.73 13.05
C ASP A 172 -2.19 -8.45 13.75
N LEU A 173 -3.10 -7.76 13.06
CA LEU A 173 -4.37 -7.29 13.61
C LEU A 173 -5.53 -8.27 13.34
N PRO A 174 -6.51 -8.39 14.27
CA PRO A 174 -7.72 -9.15 14.02
C PRO A 174 -8.49 -8.66 12.79
N GLY A 175 -8.94 -9.59 11.93
CA GLY A 175 -9.73 -9.27 10.74
C GLY A 175 -8.93 -8.81 9.52
N ILE A 176 -7.59 -8.71 9.63
CA ILE A 176 -6.72 -8.43 8.48
C ILE A 176 -6.27 -9.74 7.84
N VAL A 177 -6.55 -9.90 6.53
CA VAL A 177 -5.98 -10.99 5.73
C VAL A 177 -4.53 -10.62 5.40
N ARG A 178 -3.58 -11.38 5.95
CA ARG A 178 -2.15 -11.05 5.88
C ARG A 178 -1.52 -11.55 4.60
N GLY A 179 -0.61 -10.75 4.05
CA GLY A 179 0.13 -11.07 2.83
C GLY A 179 1.09 -9.94 2.46
N ALA A 180 1.97 -10.20 1.51
CA ALA A 180 2.88 -9.20 0.98
C ALA A 180 2.14 -8.29 -0.03
N PRO A 181 2.02 -6.97 0.21
CA PRO A 181 1.32 -6.08 -0.71
C PRO A 181 2.05 -5.98 -2.06
N VAL A 182 1.29 -6.15 -3.15
CA VAL A 182 1.75 -6.06 -4.54
C VAL A 182 1.24 -4.77 -5.19
N LEU A 183 -0.04 -4.44 -4.98
CA LEU A 183 -0.68 -3.21 -5.42
C LEU A 183 -1.53 -2.67 -4.25
N GLY A 184 -1.57 -1.36 -4.08
CA GLY A 184 -2.40 -0.68 -3.08
C GLY A 184 -3.08 0.54 -3.70
N LEU A 185 -4.35 0.76 -3.38
CA LEU A 185 -5.11 1.95 -3.77
C LEU A 185 -5.66 2.65 -2.53
N ASP A 186 -5.28 3.91 -2.34
CA ASP A 186 -5.81 4.77 -1.28
C ASP A 186 -7.24 5.19 -1.63
N VAL A 187 -8.22 4.81 -0.80
CA VAL A 187 -9.62 5.22 -0.93
C VAL A 187 -10.09 6.10 0.22
N TRP A 188 -9.17 6.71 0.97
CA TRP A 188 -9.48 7.89 1.78
C TRP A 188 -9.93 9.04 0.89
N GLU A 189 -10.87 9.86 1.37
CA GLU A 189 -11.41 10.96 0.55
C GLU A 189 -10.31 11.95 0.12
N HIS A 190 -9.28 12.18 0.94
CA HIS A 190 -8.18 13.09 0.55
C HIS A 190 -7.44 12.67 -0.73
N SER A 191 -7.50 11.38 -1.14
CA SER A 191 -6.82 10.91 -2.35
C SER A 191 -7.57 11.26 -3.64
N TYR A 192 -8.83 11.69 -3.55
CA TYR A 192 -9.67 11.91 -4.73
C TYR A 192 -10.65 13.09 -4.65
N TYR A 193 -10.94 13.63 -3.47
CA TYR A 193 -12.10 14.53 -3.30
C TYR A 193 -11.98 15.84 -4.08
N LEU A 194 -10.76 16.39 -4.23
CA LEU A 194 -10.56 17.64 -4.95
C LEU A 194 -11.01 17.54 -6.42
N LYS A 195 -10.77 16.40 -7.07
CA LYS A 195 -11.12 16.16 -8.47
C LYS A 195 -12.44 15.44 -8.67
N TYR A 196 -12.72 14.42 -7.85
CA TYR A 196 -13.84 13.50 -8.04
C TYR A 196 -14.98 13.68 -7.03
N GLN A 197 -14.78 14.47 -5.96
CA GLN A 197 -15.75 14.65 -4.87
C GLN A 197 -16.28 13.29 -4.37
N ASN A 198 -17.61 13.07 -4.38
CA ASN A 198 -18.23 11.82 -3.95
C ASN A 198 -18.09 10.65 -4.96
N LYS A 199 -17.53 10.89 -6.15
CA LYS A 199 -17.46 9.91 -7.25
C LYS A 199 -16.24 9.01 -7.14
N ARG A 200 -16.09 8.33 -5.99
CA ARG A 200 -15.02 7.33 -5.78
C ARG A 200 -14.89 6.32 -6.95
N PRO A 201 -15.98 5.80 -7.57
CA PRO A 201 -15.85 4.91 -8.72
C PRO A 201 -15.12 5.53 -9.92
N GLU A 202 -15.29 6.83 -10.19
CA GLU A 202 -14.59 7.53 -11.28
C GLU A 202 -13.09 7.66 -10.98
N TYR A 203 -12.73 7.92 -9.71
CA TYR A 203 -11.32 7.88 -9.26
C TYR A 203 -10.70 6.49 -9.40
N ILE A 204 -11.40 5.44 -8.98
CA ILE A 204 -10.89 4.06 -9.13
C ILE A 204 -10.71 3.72 -10.62
N ALA A 205 -11.63 4.15 -11.49
CA ALA A 205 -11.47 4.00 -12.93
C ALA A 205 -10.25 4.75 -13.47
N ALA A 206 -9.98 5.97 -12.97
CA ALA A 206 -8.84 6.78 -13.34
C ALA A 206 -7.50 6.18 -12.89
N PHE A 207 -7.44 5.61 -11.68
CA PHE A 207 -6.27 4.94 -11.12
C PHE A 207 -5.68 3.89 -12.07
N TRP A 208 -6.51 3.11 -12.76
CA TRP A 208 -6.06 2.09 -13.71
C TRP A 208 -5.26 2.63 -14.90
N ASN A 209 -5.26 3.94 -15.15
CA ASN A 209 -4.47 4.57 -16.22
C ASN A 209 -3.08 5.01 -15.75
N VAL A 210 -2.80 4.98 -14.44
CA VAL A 210 -1.53 5.43 -13.86
C VAL A 210 -0.79 4.33 -13.10
N VAL A 211 -1.33 3.11 -13.02
CA VAL A 211 -0.66 1.98 -12.34
C VAL A 211 0.70 1.67 -12.99
N ASN A 212 1.74 1.64 -12.17
CA ASN A 212 3.08 1.21 -12.53
C ASN A 212 3.20 -0.32 -12.44
N TRP A 213 2.77 -1.03 -13.47
CA TRP A 213 2.82 -2.50 -13.51
C TRP A 213 4.22 -3.10 -13.35
N PRO A 214 5.31 -2.52 -13.92
CA PRO A 214 6.67 -2.99 -13.65
C PRO A 214 7.03 -3.01 -12.16
N GLU A 215 6.65 -1.97 -11.40
CA GLU A 215 6.89 -1.95 -9.94
C GLU A 215 6.03 -2.98 -9.21
N ALA A 216 4.76 -3.16 -9.61
CA ALA A 216 3.91 -4.22 -9.05
C ALA A 216 4.50 -5.62 -9.31
N ASP A 217 4.99 -5.89 -10.52
CA ASP A 217 5.65 -7.17 -10.86
C ASP A 217 6.95 -7.37 -10.06
N ARG A 218 7.75 -6.31 -9.88
CA ARG A 218 8.94 -6.34 -9.03
C ARG A 218 8.57 -6.71 -7.58
N ARG A 219 7.52 -6.11 -7.01
CA ARG A 219 7.05 -6.43 -5.65
C ARG A 219 6.58 -7.87 -5.53
N PHE A 220 5.80 -8.34 -6.51
CA PHE A 220 5.35 -9.73 -6.56
C PHE A 220 6.51 -10.72 -6.63
N THR A 221 7.48 -10.47 -7.52
CA THR A 221 8.63 -11.36 -7.70
C THR A 221 9.60 -11.32 -6.53
N THR A 222 9.79 -10.16 -5.88
CA THR A 222 10.56 -10.06 -4.63
C THR A 222 9.88 -10.83 -3.51
N ALA A 223 8.57 -10.65 -3.29
CA ALA A 223 7.84 -11.34 -2.23
C ALA A 223 7.91 -12.87 -2.35
N LYS A 224 7.93 -13.40 -3.58
CA LYS A 224 8.04 -14.85 -3.82
C LYS A 224 9.43 -15.45 -3.55
N LYS A 225 10.46 -14.65 -3.35
CA LYS A 225 11.82 -15.13 -3.07
C LYS A 225 12.10 -15.34 -1.57
N GLY A 226 11.28 -14.75 -0.69
CA GLY A 226 11.38 -14.86 0.77
C GLY A 226 10.58 -15.99 1.39
#